data_AF-A0A434PA66-F1
#
_entry.id   AF-A0A434PA66-F1
#
_cell.length_a   1.000
_cell.length_b   1.000
_cell.length_c   1.000
_cell.angle_alpha   90.00
_cell.angle_beta   90.00
_cell.angle_gamma   90.00
#
_symmetry.space_group_name_H-M   'P 1'
#
loop_
_entity.id
_entity.type
_entity.pdbx_description
1 polymer ?
#
loop_
_entity_poly.entity_id
_entity_poly.type
_entity_poly.pdbx_seq_one_letter_code
_entity_poly.pdbx_strand_id
1 'polypeptide(L)' 'RDTAETLADHDPPVLASTIGQRVVFAESAQTGQLAGEIDDHSPAAREIAALATEIERLRIGAVAS' A
#
# COMPACT_ATOMS: atom_id res chain seq x y z
N ARG A 1 0.26 15.29 5.87
CA ARG A 1 -0.34 15.76 4.59
C ARG A 1 0.71 16.51 3.76
N ASP A 2 1.65 17.22 4.40
CA ASP A 2 2.77 17.92 3.74
C ASP A 2 3.67 17.04 2.85
N THR A 3 3.83 15.75 3.16
CA THR A 3 4.64 14.83 2.34
C THR A 3 4.06 14.56 0.95
N ALA A 4 2.74 14.66 0.76
CA ALA A 4 2.11 14.36 -0.53
C ALA A 4 2.37 15.45 -1.58
N GLU A 5 2.46 16.71 -1.16
CA GLU A 5 2.65 17.85 -2.06
C GLU A 5 4.10 17.91 -2.57
N THR A 6 5.08 17.51 -1.74
CA THR A 6 6.50 17.44 -2.14
C THR A 6 6.79 16.33 -3.15
N LEU A 7 5.95 15.28 -3.20
CA LEU A 7 6.15 14.15 -4.10
C LEU A 7 5.34 14.24 -5.42
N ALA A 8 4.49 15.25 -5.59
CA ALA A 8 3.49 15.30 -6.67
C ALA A 8 4.07 15.24 -8.10
N ASP A 9 5.30 15.74 -8.30
CA ASP A 9 5.95 15.82 -9.61
C ASP A 9 6.87 14.61 -9.93
N HIS A 10 6.84 13.54 -9.13
CA HIS A 10 7.67 12.36 -9.40
C HIS A 10 7.16 11.54 -10.60
N ASP A 11 8.11 10.97 -11.34
CA ASP A 11 7.89 9.88 -12.30
C ASP A 11 8.55 8.60 -11.73
N PRO A 12 7.77 7.59 -11.30
CA PRO A 12 6.31 7.48 -11.38
C PRO A 12 5.55 8.37 -10.37
N PRO A 13 4.26 8.68 -10.64
CA PRO A 13 3.44 9.54 -9.78
C PRO A 13 3.23 8.93 -8.40
N VAL A 14 2.91 9.80 -7.44
CA VAL A 14 2.57 9.39 -6.07
C VAL A 14 1.38 8.45 -6.07
N LEU A 15 1.50 7.37 -5.31
CA LEU A 15 0.40 6.43 -5.08
C LEU A 15 -0.71 7.11 -4.28
N ALA A 16 -1.95 6.99 -4.75
CA ALA A 16 -3.14 7.45 -4.06
C ALA A 16 -3.47 6.58 -2.83
N SER A 17 -3.06 5.31 -2.85
CA SER A 17 -3.24 4.40 -1.72
C SER A 17 -2.37 4.82 -0.54
N THR A 18 -2.96 4.82 0.65
CA THR A 18 -2.26 5.17 1.89
C THR A 18 -2.27 3.98 2.84
N ILE A 19 -1.15 3.77 3.54
CA ILE A 19 -1.03 2.78 4.61
C ILE A 19 -1.07 3.52 5.95
N GLY A 20 -2.08 3.22 6.76
CA GLY A 20 -2.21 3.78 8.09
C GLY A 20 -1.28 3.11 9.09
N GLN A 21 -1.13 3.71 10.27
CA GLN A 21 -0.50 3.02 11.40
C GLN A 21 -1.50 2.01 11.97
N ARG A 22 -1.19 0.71 11.87
CA ARG A 22 -2.06 -0.38 12.30
C ARG A 22 -1.30 -1.31 13.25
N VAL A 23 -1.90 -1.63 14.40
CA VAL A 23 -1.31 -2.55 15.39
C VAL A 23 -1.06 -3.94 14.79
N VAL A 24 -1.96 -4.41 13.92
CA VAL A 24 -1.83 -5.70 13.22
C VAL A 24 -0.55 -5.83 12.39
N PHE A 25 0.09 -4.73 11.97
CA PHE A 25 1.39 -4.81 11.29
C PHE A 25 2.52 -5.22 12.24
N ALA A 26 2.46 -4.82 13.51
CA ALA A 26 3.43 -5.27 14.51
C ALA A 26 3.26 -6.75 14.84
N GLU A 27 2.00 -7.20 14.96
CA GLU A 27 1.66 -8.61 15.16
C GLU A 27 2.12 -9.46 13.97
N SER A 28 1.80 -9.02 12.74
CA SER A 28 2.27 -9.63 11.48
C SER A 28 3.80 -9.78 11.45
N ALA A 29 4.55 -8.74 11.82
CA ALA A 29 6.01 -8.80 11.87
C ALA A 29 6.53 -9.76 12.95
N GLN A 30 5.81 -9.89 14.08
CA GLN A 30 6.20 -10.77 15.18
C GLN A 30 5.93 -12.25 14.87
N THR A 31 4.80 -12.56 14.24
CA THR A 31 4.36 -13.93 13.95
C THR A 31 4.85 -14.45 12.61
N GLY A 32 5.28 -13.56 11.71
CA GLY A 32 5.65 -13.90 10.34
C GLY A 32 4.45 -14.18 9.43
N GLN A 33 3.24 -13.83 9.88
CA GLN A 33 2.00 -13.95 9.10
C GLN A 33 1.68 -12.64 8.40
N LEU A 34 0.92 -12.67 7.32
CA LEU A 34 0.39 -11.50 6.64
C LEU A 34 -0.74 -10.86 7.46
N ALA A 35 -0.93 -9.55 7.35
CA ALA A 35 -2.05 -8.86 7.99
C ALA A 35 -3.43 -9.45 7.61
N GLY A 36 -3.59 -9.91 6.35
CA GLY A 36 -4.81 -10.59 5.89
C GLY A 36 -4.95 -12.04 6.36
N GLU A 37 -3.86 -12.68 6.81
CA GLU A 37 -3.94 -13.99 7.47
C GLU A 37 -4.34 -13.87 8.94
N ILE A 38 -4.05 -12.72 9.58
CA ILE A 38 -4.48 -12.42 10.95
C ILE A 38 -5.93 -11.94 10.97
N ASP A 39 -6.28 -10.98 10.11
CA ASP A 39 -7.64 -10.45 9.95
C ASP A 39 -7.82 -9.92 8.53
N ASP A 40 -8.53 -10.70 7.70
CA ASP A 40 -8.81 -10.41 6.29
C ASP A 40 -9.78 -9.23 6.10
N HIS A 41 -10.55 -8.88 7.12
CA HIS A 41 -11.48 -7.75 7.11
C HIS A 41 -10.87 -6.49 7.72
N SER A 42 -9.66 -6.56 8.27
CA SER A 42 -8.96 -5.42 8.85
C SER A 42 -8.77 -4.27 7.84
N PRO A 43 -8.70 -3.02 8.32
CA PRO A 43 -8.26 -1.91 7.48
C PRO A 43 -6.89 -2.15 6.85
N ALA A 44 -5.98 -2.83 7.56
CA ALA A 44 -4.64 -3.15 7.07
C ALA A 44 -4.67 -4.06 5.84
N ALA A 45 -5.46 -5.14 5.88
CA ALA A 45 -5.61 -6.04 4.74
C ALA A 45 -6.14 -5.31 3.50
N ARG A 46 -7.14 -4.44 3.68
CA ARG A 46 -7.72 -3.63 2.61
C ARG A 46 -6.76 -2.60 2.04
N GLU A 47 -5.99 -1.93 2.89
CA GLU A 47 -4.98 -0.95 2.48
C GLU A 47 -3.85 -1.59 1.66
N ILE A 48 -3.35 -2.76 2.08
CA ILE A 48 -2.32 -3.50 1.35
C ILE A 48 -2.86 -4.00 0.00
N ALA A 49 -4.10 -4.50 -0.05
CA ALA A 49 -4.73 -4.93 -1.30
C ALA A 49 -4.91 -3.77 -2.29
N ALA A 50 -5.33 -2.59 -1.81
CA ALA A 50 -5.45 -1.39 -2.63
C ALA A 50 -4.09 -0.95 -3.18
N LEU A 51 -3.06 -0.94 -2.32
CA LEU A 51 -1.69 -0.60 -2.70
C LEU A 51 -1.14 -1.57 -3.76
N ALA A 52 -1.31 -2.88 -3.57
CA ALA A 52 -0.86 -3.89 -4.53
C ALA A 52 -1.52 -3.70 -5.90
N THR A 53 -2.84 -3.48 -5.91
CA THR A 53 -3.60 -3.21 -7.14
C THR A 53 -3.09 -1.96 -7.87
N GLU A 54 -2.74 -0.91 -7.13
CA GLU A 54 -2.20 0.32 -7.72
C GLU A 54 -0.80 0.12 -8.31
N ILE A 55 0.09 -0.60 -7.61
CA ILE A 55 1.42 -0.94 -8.12
C ILE A 55 1.33 -1.77 -9.41
N GLU A 56 0.41 -2.72 -9.48
CA GLU A 56 0.18 -3.52 -10.69
C GLU A 56 -0.25 -2.64 -11.88
N ARG A 57 -1.12 -1.65 -11.67
CA ARG A 57 -1.53 -0.71 -12.71
C ARG A 57 -0.39 0.15 -13.22
N LEU A 58 0.49 0.61 -12.33
CA LEU A 58 1.69 1.35 -12.73
C LEU A 58 2.63 0.50 -13.58
N ARG A 59 2.85 -0.76 -13.20
CA ARG A 59 3.65 -1.69 -14.01
C ARG A 59 3.07 -1.83 -15.41
N ILE A 60 1.75 -2.01 -15.55
CA ILE A 60 1.08 -2.14 -16.85
C ILE A 60 1.26 -0.87 -17.69
N GLY A 61 1.11 0.32 -17.10
CA GLY A 61 1.36 1.59 -17.78
C GLY A 61 2.81 1.75 -18.24
N ALA A 62 3.78 1.31 -17.44
CA ALA A 62 5.20 1.38 -17.78
C ALA A 62 5.63 0.45 -18.91
N VAL A 63 4.99 -0.72 -19.10
CA VAL A 63 5.29 -1.60 -20.26
C VAL A 63 4.63 -1.14 -21.55
N ALA A 64 3.63 -0.24 -21.47
CA ALA A 64 2.86 0.26 -22.61
C ALA A 64 3.39 1.60 -23.16
N SER A 65 4.34 2.25 -22.48
CA SER A 65 5.01 3.49 -22.90
C SER A 65 6.30 3.25 -23.68
#